data_AF-A0A0G1L594-F1
#
_entry.id   AF-A0A0G1L594-F1
#
_cell.length_a   1.000
_cell.length_b   1.000
_cell.length_c   1.000
_cell.angle_alpha   90.00
_cell.angle_beta   90.00
_cell.angle_gamma   90.00
#
_symmetry.space_group_name_H-M   'P 1'
#
loop_
_entity.id
_entity.type
_entity.pdbx_description
1 polymer ?
#
loop_
_entity_poly.entity_id
_entity_poly.type
_entity_poly.pdbx_seq_one_letter_code
_entity_poly.pdbx_strand_id
1 'polypeptide(L)'
;MKTHNKYKYPIEINESIKITYNESPAHVGNLKHSVDFIVKEGTPVRAAADGKVIDLKSDSDTGGPDKKMEQFGNFIEIEHENGEYSEYEHLRKDGVVVKLSEEVRCGQIIGYSGATGWLAHLDQHLHFMVGKYGEKDDYEIENKTMELNEFLVRAKINTYASSGEGREQNLKDSSKELIYEENGWKYRDRYFGFNTFIGEEIIWKNEEMIWGMNYYGQILSKAVGAKEIYEFLKEALLQVDESMPFRGPKILNEENFSYRNSNSGSVEDFHGVEMILYQGKRVYELQYHGGIIKK
;
A
#
# COMPACT_ATOMS: atom_id res chain seq x y z
N MET A 1 -12.07 -20.08 -8.51
CA MET A 1 -11.56 -21.24 -7.75
C MET A 1 -12.63 -22.31 -7.78
N LYS A 2 -12.27 -23.59 -7.84
CA LYS A 2 -13.24 -24.68 -7.66
C LYS A 2 -13.20 -25.10 -6.18
N THR A 3 -14.26 -24.80 -5.45
CA THR A 3 -14.40 -25.20 -4.05
C THR A 3 -14.72 -26.69 -3.94
N HIS A 4 -14.29 -27.30 -2.84
CA HIS A 4 -14.68 -28.64 -2.40
C HIS A 4 -15.95 -28.57 -1.56
N ASN A 5 -16.07 -27.53 -0.71
CA ASN A 5 -17.27 -27.31 0.07
C ASN A 5 -18.37 -26.65 -0.80
N LYS A 6 -19.62 -26.86 -0.38
CA LYS A 6 -20.78 -26.17 -0.92
C LYS A 6 -21.19 -25.06 0.03
N TYR A 7 -21.07 -23.82 -0.43
CA TYR A 7 -21.42 -22.62 0.33
C TYR A 7 -22.85 -22.19 0.02
N LYS A 8 -23.61 -21.82 1.05
CA LYS A 8 -24.87 -21.10 0.90
C LYS A 8 -24.60 -19.61 0.83
N TYR A 9 -25.53 -18.87 0.24
CA TYR A 9 -25.45 -17.42 0.34
C TYR A 9 -25.51 -16.98 1.81
N PRO A 10 -24.64 -16.03 2.21
CA PRO A 10 -24.57 -15.56 3.59
C PRO A 10 -25.72 -14.61 3.94
N ILE A 11 -26.51 -14.21 2.94
CA ILE A 11 -27.71 -13.39 3.06
C ILE A 11 -28.92 -14.16 2.52
N GLU A 12 -30.08 -13.91 3.10
CA GLU A 12 -31.36 -14.42 2.59
C GLU A 12 -31.75 -13.72 1.28
N ILE A 13 -31.63 -14.44 0.16
CA ILE A 13 -31.90 -13.91 -1.18
C ILE A 13 -33.40 -13.72 -1.40
N ASN A 14 -33.77 -12.54 -1.90
CA ASN A 14 -35.10 -12.20 -2.39
C ASN A 14 -35.00 -11.25 -3.59
N GLU A 15 -36.13 -10.94 -4.23
CA GLU A 15 -36.19 -10.14 -5.47
C GLU A 15 -35.60 -8.72 -5.36
N SER A 16 -35.41 -8.20 -4.14
CA SER A 16 -34.90 -6.84 -3.92
C SER A 16 -33.38 -6.75 -3.76
N ILE A 17 -32.68 -7.88 -3.66
CA ILE A 17 -31.22 -7.90 -3.45
C ILE A 17 -30.51 -7.92 -4.80
N LYS A 18 -29.70 -6.89 -5.06
CA LYS A 18 -28.75 -6.88 -6.17
C LYS A 18 -27.50 -7.65 -5.75
N ILE A 19 -27.10 -8.62 -6.55
CA ILE A 19 -25.86 -9.40 -6.36
C ILE A 19 -24.91 -9.04 -7.50
N THR A 20 -23.69 -8.65 -7.17
CA THR A 20 -22.67 -8.27 -8.16
C THR A 20 -21.41 -9.12 -7.98
N TYR A 21 -20.82 -9.50 -9.10
CA TYR A 21 -19.64 -10.38 -9.12
C TYR A 21 -18.39 -9.68 -9.65
N ASN A 22 -18.56 -8.70 -10.57
CA ASN A 22 -17.45 -8.10 -11.31
C ASN A 22 -17.53 -6.55 -11.35
N GLU A 23 -18.44 -5.94 -10.58
CA GLU A 23 -18.63 -4.48 -10.60
C GLU A 23 -17.62 -3.75 -9.71
N SER A 24 -17.13 -4.39 -8.64
CA SER A 24 -16.12 -3.82 -7.76
C SER A 24 -14.73 -3.86 -8.40
N PRO A 25 -14.01 -2.73 -8.48
CA PRO A 25 -12.61 -2.71 -8.92
C PRO A 25 -11.68 -3.46 -7.97
N ALA A 26 -12.13 -3.82 -6.76
CA ALA A 26 -11.38 -4.67 -5.84
C ALA A 26 -11.37 -6.15 -6.26
N HIS A 27 -12.29 -6.60 -7.14
CA HIS A 27 -12.40 -8.00 -7.55
C HIS A 27 -11.36 -8.39 -8.60
N VAL A 28 -10.10 -8.31 -8.20
CA VAL A 28 -8.91 -8.70 -8.99
C VAL A 28 -8.08 -9.70 -8.19
N GLY A 29 -7.13 -10.39 -8.83
CA GLY A 29 -6.25 -11.34 -8.13
C GLY A 29 -7.04 -12.45 -7.42
N ASN A 30 -6.85 -12.59 -6.11
CA ASN A 30 -7.56 -13.58 -5.28
C ASN A 30 -9.02 -13.23 -5.02
N LEU A 31 -9.36 -11.94 -5.09
CA LEU A 31 -10.73 -11.43 -4.93
C LEU A 31 -11.57 -11.53 -6.21
N LYS A 32 -11.02 -12.05 -7.32
CA LYS A 32 -11.72 -12.14 -8.62
C LYS A 32 -13.02 -12.97 -8.62
N HIS A 33 -13.27 -13.72 -7.55
CA HIS A 33 -14.44 -14.56 -7.39
C HIS A 33 -15.31 -14.15 -6.19
N SER A 34 -15.00 -13.01 -5.58
CA SER A 34 -15.82 -12.42 -4.53
C SER A 34 -17.20 -12.03 -5.06
N VAL A 35 -18.12 -11.90 -4.13
CA VAL A 35 -19.52 -11.60 -4.39
C VAL A 35 -19.94 -10.49 -3.47
N ASP A 36 -20.45 -9.40 -4.04
CA ASP A 36 -21.03 -8.31 -3.26
C ASP A 36 -22.55 -8.43 -3.27
N PHE A 37 -23.15 -8.40 -2.09
CA PHE A 37 -24.59 -8.35 -1.89
C PHE A 37 -24.96 -6.92 -1.51
N ILE A 38 -25.58 -6.17 -2.43
CA ILE A 38 -26.02 -4.80 -2.16
C ILE A 38 -27.22 -4.86 -1.23
N VAL A 39 -27.00 -4.58 0.05
CA VAL A 39 -27.99 -4.73 1.14
C VAL A 39 -27.85 -3.60 2.14
N LYS A 40 -28.94 -3.30 2.84
CA LYS A 40 -28.91 -2.26 3.87
C LYS A 40 -28.03 -2.67 5.05
N GLU A 41 -27.36 -1.71 5.67
CA GLU A 41 -26.74 -1.90 6.96
C GLU A 41 -27.74 -2.51 7.98
N GLY A 42 -27.25 -3.44 8.79
CA GLY A 42 -28.06 -4.18 9.76
C GLY A 42 -28.73 -5.44 9.19
N THR A 43 -28.51 -5.81 7.93
CA THR A 43 -29.03 -7.06 7.37
C THR A 43 -28.32 -8.24 8.05
N PRO A 44 -29.05 -9.26 8.55
CA PRO A 44 -28.42 -10.42 9.19
C PRO A 44 -27.50 -11.19 8.24
N VAL A 45 -26.25 -11.39 8.66
CA VAL A 45 -25.24 -12.19 7.96
C VAL A 45 -25.14 -13.56 8.62
N ARG A 46 -25.21 -14.61 7.80
CA ARG A 46 -25.20 -16.01 8.23
C ARG A 46 -23.95 -16.73 7.75
N ALA A 47 -23.44 -17.65 8.55
CA ALA A 47 -22.35 -18.54 8.15
C ALA A 47 -22.75 -19.35 6.89
N ALA A 48 -21.95 -19.23 5.85
CA ALA A 48 -22.18 -19.89 4.56
C ALA A 48 -22.00 -21.41 4.61
N ALA A 49 -21.18 -21.90 5.55
CA ALA A 49 -20.93 -23.31 5.84
C ALA A 49 -20.59 -23.50 7.34
N ASP A 50 -20.60 -24.75 7.81
CA ASP A 50 -20.10 -25.12 9.15
C ASP A 50 -18.59 -24.80 9.24
N GLY A 51 -18.10 -24.33 10.38
CA GLY A 51 -16.70 -23.98 10.52
C GLY A 51 -16.31 -23.40 11.87
N LYS A 52 -15.10 -22.85 11.96
CA LYS A 52 -14.54 -22.22 13.15
C LYS A 52 -14.11 -20.79 12.84
N VAL A 53 -14.49 -19.84 13.68
CA VAL A 53 -14.06 -18.45 13.56
C VAL A 53 -12.56 -18.34 13.85
N ILE A 54 -11.80 -17.83 12.90
CA ILE A 54 -10.32 -17.78 12.95
C ILE A 54 -9.75 -16.36 12.96
N ASP A 55 -10.51 -15.37 12.51
CA ASP A 55 -10.19 -13.96 12.65
C ASP A 55 -11.47 -13.11 12.63
N LEU A 56 -11.41 -11.91 13.20
CA LEU A 56 -12.53 -10.95 13.20
C LEU A 56 -12.07 -9.54 13.56
N LYS A 57 -12.83 -8.56 13.07
CA LYS A 57 -12.74 -7.14 13.47
C LYS A 57 -14.13 -6.51 13.49
N SER A 58 -14.43 -5.69 14.49
CA SER A 58 -15.79 -5.14 14.68
C SER A 58 -15.83 -3.75 15.32
N ASP A 59 -14.69 -3.06 15.47
CA ASP A 59 -14.55 -1.84 16.27
C ASP A 59 -14.66 -0.54 15.45
N SER A 60 -14.56 -0.65 14.12
CA SER A 60 -14.57 0.50 13.22
C SER A 60 -15.98 0.99 12.90
N ASP A 61 -16.12 2.30 12.74
CA ASP A 61 -17.32 2.99 12.22
C ASP A 61 -17.02 3.76 10.92
N THR A 62 -15.87 3.48 10.32
CA THR A 62 -15.34 4.26 9.21
C THR A 62 -15.39 3.45 7.92
N GLY A 63 -15.91 4.05 6.86
CA GLY A 63 -15.83 3.50 5.51
C GLY A 63 -16.13 4.53 4.43
N GLY A 64 -15.95 4.15 3.18
CA GLY A 64 -16.21 5.02 2.04
C GLY A 64 -15.58 4.55 0.74
N PRO A 65 -15.66 5.36 -0.32
CA PRO A 65 -15.22 4.98 -1.66
C PRO A 65 -13.68 5.02 -1.86
N ASP A 66 -12.95 5.61 -0.93
CA ASP A 66 -11.49 5.81 -1.03
C ASP A 66 -10.74 4.57 -0.54
N LYS A 67 -9.76 4.10 -1.32
CA LYS A 67 -8.96 2.90 -1.00
C LYS A 67 -8.26 2.99 0.35
N LYS A 68 -7.88 4.20 0.80
CA LYS A 68 -7.27 4.38 2.14
C LYS A 68 -8.15 3.91 3.30
N MET A 69 -9.45 3.71 3.05
CA MET A 69 -10.40 3.24 4.05
C MET A 69 -10.32 1.73 4.29
N GLU A 70 -9.60 0.97 3.46
CA GLU A 70 -9.49 -0.50 3.52
C GLU A 70 -9.21 -1.03 4.93
N GLN A 71 -8.22 -0.46 5.63
CA GLN A 71 -7.86 -0.81 7.01
C GLN A 71 -9.00 -0.70 8.04
N PHE A 72 -10.05 0.05 7.72
CA PHE A 72 -11.21 0.26 8.58
C PHE A 72 -12.31 -0.78 8.38
N GLY A 73 -12.16 -1.74 7.47
CA GLY A 73 -13.10 -2.86 7.27
C GLY A 73 -13.29 -3.68 8.55
N ASN A 74 -14.53 -3.90 8.96
CA ASN A 74 -14.87 -4.92 9.93
C ASN A 74 -15.22 -6.21 9.18
N PHE A 75 -14.78 -7.34 9.72
CA PHE A 75 -14.88 -8.61 9.04
C PHE A 75 -15.01 -9.79 10.01
N ILE A 76 -15.36 -10.95 9.45
CA ILE A 76 -15.25 -12.26 10.10
C ILE A 76 -14.58 -13.21 9.10
N GLU A 77 -13.61 -13.99 9.54
CA GLU A 77 -13.06 -15.12 8.79
C GLU A 77 -13.46 -16.44 9.48
N ILE A 78 -13.88 -17.42 8.68
CA ILE A 78 -14.31 -18.74 9.15
C ILE A 78 -13.56 -19.83 8.39
N GLU A 79 -12.80 -20.65 9.11
CA GLU A 79 -12.15 -21.85 8.58
C GLU A 79 -13.16 -22.99 8.47
N HIS A 80 -13.09 -23.70 7.37
CA HIS A 80 -13.93 -24.84 7.04
C HIS A 80 -13.10 -26.11 6.85
N GLU A 81 -13.78 -27.26 6.78
CA GLU A 81 -13.14 -28.51 6.38
C GLU A 81 -12.43 -28.38 5.02
N ASN A 82 -11.44 -29.26 4.79
CA ASN A 82 -10.62 -29.30 3.57
C ASN A 82 -9.72 -28.08 3.35
N GLY A 83 -9.49 -27.28 4.39
CA GLY A 83 -8.62 -26.11 4.32
C GLY A 83 -9.20 -25.03 3.41
N GLU A 84 -10.51 -24.82 3.44
CA GLU A 84 -11.16 -23.65 2.82
C GLU A 84 -11.53 -22.65 3.91
N TYR A 85 -11.64 -21.37 3.57
CA TYR A 85 -12.20 -20.37 4.49
C TYR A 85 -13.20 -19.49 3.76
N SER A 86 -14.11 -18.87 4.52
CA SER A 86 -14.96 -17.79 4.02
C SER A 86 -14.72 -16.51 4.80
N GLU A 87 -14.81 -15.39 4.09
CA GLU A 87 -14.67 -14.05 4.65
C GLU A 87 -15.94 -13.24 4.40
N TYR A 88 -16.31 -12.44 5.40
CA TYR A 88 -17.52 -11.61 5.43
C TYR A 88 -17.09 -10.19 5.83
N GLU A 89 -17.07 -9.26 4.90
CA GLU A 89 -16.48 -7.93 5.08
C GLU A 89 -17.52 -6.79 5.08
N HIS A 90 -17.05 -5.59 5.39
CA HIS A 90 -17.83 -4.36 5.51
C HIS A 90 -18.93 -4.42 6.59
N LEU A 91 -18.72 -5.20 7.65
CA LEU A 91 -19.69 -5.34 8.74
C LEU A 91 -19.85 -4.03 9.52
N ARG A 92 -21.02 -3.78 10.10
CA ARG A 92 -21.21 -2.56 10.92
C ARG A 92 -20.40 -2.63 12.21
N LYS A 93 -20.14 -1.45 12.81
CA LYS A 93 -19.57 -1.38 14.16
C LYS A 93 -20.40 -2.18 15.16
N ASP A 94 -19.73 -2.91 16.04
CA ASP A 94 -20.35 -3.81 17.03
C ASP A 94 -21.36 -4.81 16.39
N GLY A 95 -21.17 -5.11 15.10
CA GLY A 95 -22.03 -5.97 14.31
C GLY A 95 -21.67 -7.45 14.37
N VAL A 96 -20.45 -7.81 14.80
CA VAL A 96 -20.02 -9.21 14.95
C VAL A 96 -20.61 -9.79 16.24
N VAL A 97 -21.32 -10.92 16.14
CA VAL A 97 -22.00 -11.56 17.30
C VAL A 97 -21.39 -12.90 17.72
N VAL A 98 -20.32 -13.31 17.06
CA VAL A 98 -19.52 -14.51 17.39
C VAL A 98 -18.15 -14.12 17.95
N LYS A 99 -17.43 -15.09 18.53
CA LYS A 99 -16.09 -14.87 19.11
C LYS A 99 -15.01 -15.65 18.37
N LEU A 100 -13.77 -15.18 18.50
CA LEU A 100 -12.61 -15.88 17.99
C LEU A 100 -12.57 -17.32 18.56
N SER A 101 -12.26 -18.28 17.71
CA SER A 101 -12.28 -19.73 17.98
C SER A 101 -13.65 -20.37 18.23
N GLU A 102 -14.76 -19.65 18.08
CA GLU A 102 -16.11 -20.21 18.17
C GLU A 102 -16.42 -21.14 16.98
N GLU A 103 -17.05 -22.29 17.24
CA GLU A 103 -17.61 -23.14 16.19
C GLU A 103 -18.99 -22.64 15.77
N VAL A 104 -19.20 -22.52 14.46
CA VAL A 104 -20.46 -22.08 13.88
C VAL A 104 -21.09 -23.15 12.98
N ARG A 105 -22.41 -23.10 12.85
CA ARG A 105 -23.17 -23.94 11.91
C ARG A 105 -23.65 -23.14 10.71
N CYS A 106 -23.71 -23.77 9.54
CA CYS A 106 -24.28 -23.21 8.32
C CYS A 106 -25.68 -22.62 8.61
N GLY A 107 -25.88 -21.34 8.30
CA GLY A 107 -27.12 -20.60 8.56
C GLY A 107 -27.21 -19.91 9.92
N GLN A 108 -26.27 -20.15 10.85
CA GLN A 108 -26.14 -19.41 12.11
C GLN A 108 -25.86 -17.94 11.81
N ILE A 109 -26.54 -17.03 12.52
CA ILE A 109 -26.24 -15.59 12.42
C ILE A 109 -24.89 -15.34 13.08
N ILE A 110 -23.97 -14.72 12.33
CA ILE A 110 -22.60 -14.43 12.76
C ILE A 110 -22.33 -12.93 12.87
N GLY A 111 -23.11 -12.10 12.17
CA GLY A 111 -23.04 -10.66 12.30
C GLY A 111 -24.11 -9.93 11.51
N TYR A 112 -23.87 -8.64 11.25
CA TYR A 112 -24.76 -7.77 10.50
C TYR A 112 -23.98 -6.94 9.49
N SER A 113 -24.50 -6.82 8.27
CA SER A 113 -23.91 -6.01 7.20
C SER A 113 -23.76 -4.55 7.63
N GLY A 114 -22.83 -3.82 7.02
CA GLY A 114 -22.58 -2.41 7.28
C GLY A 114 -22.03 -1.69 6.07
N ALA A 115 -21.18 -0.70 6.34
CA ALA A 115 -20.56 0.16 5.34
C ALA A 115 -19.13 0.58 5.74
N THR A 116 -18.42 -0.25 6.52
CA THR A 116 -17.05 0.04 6.95
C THR A 116 -16.01 -0.40 5.94
N GLY A 117 -14.84 0.22 5.90
CA GLY A 117 -13.77 -0.16 4.98
C GLY A 117 -13.83 0.54 3.62
N TRP A 118 -13.09 0.02 2.65
CA TRP A 118 -13.12 0.52 1.28
C TRP A 118 -14.26 -0.13 0.49
N LEU A 119 -15.32 0.65 0.19
CA LEU A 119 -16.51 0.16 -0.50
C LEU A 119 -16.38 0.14 -2.03
N ALA A 120 -15.20 0.43 -2.57
CA ALA A 120 -14.88 0.32 -4.00
C ALA A 120 -15.90 0.99 -4.96
N HIS A 121 -16.47 2.14 -4.54
CA HIS A 121 -17.53 2.89 -5.25
C HIS A 121 -18.89 2.20 -5.36
N LEU A 122 -19.13 1.11 -4.64
CA LEU A 122 -20.45 0.52 -4.45
C LEU A 122 -21.23 1.20 -3.31
N ASP A 123 -22.55 1.05 -3.34
CA ASP A 123 -23.40 1.34 -2.17
C ASP A 123 -23.07 0.37 -1.02
N GLN A 124 -23.62 0.61 0.19
CA GLN A 124 -23.52 -0.33 1.30
C GLN A 124 -23.84 -1.78 0.87
N HIS A 125 -22.96 -2.69 1.23
CA HIS A 125 -23.02 -4.08 0.80
C HIS A 125 -22.31 -5.00 1.77
N LEU A 126 -22.60 -6.29 1.66
CA LEU A 126 -21.75 -7.34 2.22
C LEU A 126 -20.80 -7.80 1.12
N HIS A 127 -19.49 -7.68 1.33
CA HIS A 127 -18.51 -8.38 0.52
C HIS A 127 -18.30 -9.79 1.09
N PHE A 128 -18.33 -10.79 0.22
CA PHE A 128 -18.21 -12.19 0.59
C PHE A 128 -17.26 -12.91 -0.35
N MET A 129 -16.36 -13.70 0.23
CA MET A 129 -15.48 -14.53 -0.57
C MET A 129 -15.19 -15.88 0.09
N VAL A 130 -14.66 -16.79 -0.73
CA VAL A 130 -14.18 -18.09 -0.30
C VAL A 130 -12.80 -18.32 -0.90
N GLY A 131 -11.85 -18.70 -0.05
CA GLY A 131 -10.48 -19.05 -0.42
C GLY A 131 -10.06 -20.39 0.17
N LYS A 132 -8.76 -20.71 0.09
CA LYS A 132 -8.16 -21.87 0.77
C LYS A 132 -7.15 -21.45 1.83
N TYR A 133 -7.16 -22.10 2.98
CA TYR A 133 -6.10 -21.99 3.96
C TYR A 133 -4.76 -22.42 3.34
N GLY A 134 -3.79 -21.51 3.31
CA GLY A 134 -2.51 -21.71 2.61
C GLY A 134 -2.50 -21.28 1.13
N GLU A 135 -3.68 -21.05 0.53
CA GLU A 135 -3.90 -20.06 -0.54
C GLU A 135 -4.71 -18.90 0.09
N LYS A 136 -4.29 -18.47 1.31
CA LYS A 136 -4.94 -17.36 2.04
C LYS A 136 -5.01 -16.17 1.10
N ASP A 137 -5.97 -15.28 1.33
CA ASP A 137 -6.10 -13.96 0.71
C ASP A 137 -4.74 -13.37 0.31
N ASP A 138 -4.30 -13.66 -0.92
CA ASP A 138 -3.08 -13.10 -1.45
C ASP A 138 -3.36 -11.64 -1.83
N TYR A 139 -3.41 -10.77 -0.82
CA TYR A 139 -2.21 -9.97 -0.68
C TYR A 139 -1.08 -10.96 -0.40
N GLU A 140 -0.34 -11.37 -1.44
CA GLU A 140 0.72 -12.38 -1.34
C GLU A 140 1.60 -12.08 -0.12
N ILE A 141 1.33 -12.74 1.01
CA ILE A 141 2.40 -13.22 1.87
C ILE A 141 2.65 -14.67 1.41
N GLU A 142 3.13 -14.80 0.17
CA GLU A 142 4.35 -15.58 0.04
C GLU A 142 5.31 -15.06 1.14
N ASN A 143 6.31 -15.82 1.55
CA ASN A 143 7.55 -15.11 1.82
C ASN A 143 8.04 -14.49 0.49
N LYS A 144 7.28 -13.54 -0.09
CA LYS A 144 7.76 -12.56 -1.03
C LYS A 144 8.70 -11.80 -0.14
N THR A 145 9.92 -12.26 -0.20
CA THR A 145 10.99 -11.57 0.46
C THR A 145 10.91 -10.18 -0.12
N MET A 146 10.47 -9.19 0.66
CA MET A 146 10.23 -7.81 0.21
C MET A 146 11.25 -7.46 -0.86
N GLU A 147 10.79 -7.18 -2.08
CA GLU A 147 11.73 -7.05 -3.19
C GLU A 147 12.47 -5.71 -3.07
N LEU A 148 13.67 -5.63 -3.66
CA LEU A 148 14.51 -4.43 -3.53
C LEU A 148 13.76 -3.15 -3.97
N ASN A 149 12.99 -3.23 -5.07
CA ASN A 149 12.23 -2.10 -5.59
C ASN A 149 11.12 -1.65 -4.64
N GLU A 150 10.42 -2.60 -4.04
CA GLU A 150 9.37 -2.34 -3.04
C GLU A 150 9.97 -1.65 -1.80
N PHE A 151 11.06 -2.19 -1.26
CA PHE A 151 11.73 -1.58 -0.12
C PHE A 151 12.27 -0.18 -0.44
N LEU A 152 12.82 0.05 -1.63
CA LEU A 152 13.28 1.36 -2.08
C LEU A 152 12.16 2.40 -2.08
N VAL A 153 10.99 2.06 -2.63
CA VAL A 153 9.81 2.94 -2.66
C VAL A 153 9.35 3.26 -1.24
N ARG A 154 9.18 2.24 -0.39
CA ARG A 154 8.76 2.40 1.00
C ARG A 154 9.75 3.29 1.78
N ALA A 155 11.04 3.02 1.67
CA ALA A 155 12.07 3.79 2.36
C ALA A 155 12.08 5.28 1.93
N LYS A 156 11.93 5.56 0.64
CA LYS A 156 11.91 6.94 0.11
C LYS A 156 10.69 7.72 0.58
N ILE A 157 9.50 7.09 0.53
CA ILE A 157 8.25 7.71 0.98
C ILE A 157 8.30 8.00 2.48
N ASN A 158 8.89 7.11 3.28
CA ASN A 158 8.97 7.25 4.74
C ASN A 158 10.19 8.04 5.27
N THR A 159 11.02 8.59 4.38
CA THR A 159 12.19 9.40 4.78
C THR A 159 12.08 10.83 4.25
N TYR A 160 12.99 11.29 3.39
CA TYR A 160 13.11 12.69 2.97
C TYR A 160 11.81 13.27 2.40
N ALA A 161 11.06 12.46 1.65
CA ALA A 161 9.81 12.85 1.01
C ALA A 161 8.69 13.10 2.04
N SER A 162 8.68 12.36 3.16
CA SER A 162 7.72 12.58 4.24
C SER A 162 8.00 13.87 5.01
N SER A 163 6.95 14.64 5.30
CA SER A 163 7.05 15.93 5.98
C SER A 163 7.18 15.82 7.51
N GLY A 164 7.23 14.61 8.10
CA GLY A 164 7.01 14.49 9.55
C GLY A 164 7.57 13.28 10.30
N GLU A 165 8.06 12.22 9.65
CA GLU A 165 8.49 11.01 10.39
C GLU A 165 9.88 10.48 10.03
N GLY A 166 10.47 10.89 8.91
CA GLY A 166 11.89 10.68 8.66
C GLY A 166 12.72 11.44 9.70
N ARG A 167 13.22 10.75 10.72
CA ARG A 167 14.06 11.30 11.79
C ARG A 167 15.41 11.76 11.23
N GLU A 168 15.43 12.87 10.49
CA GLU A 168 16.65 13.50 9.98
C GLU A 168 17.55 13.84 11.17
N GLN A 169 18.74 13.25 11.17
CA GLN A 169 19.74 13.46 12.22
C GLN A 169 20.88 14.29 11.67
N ASN A 170 21.26 15.34 12.40
CA ASN A 170 22.50 16.07 12.12
C ASN A 170 23.66 15.35 12.80
N LEU A 171 24.68 14.99 12.03
CA LEU A 171 25.86 14.29 12.51
C LEU A 171 27.04 15.23 12.74
N LYS A 172 28.04 14.76 13.50
CA LYS A 172 29.20 15.58 13.90
C LYS A 172 30.08 16.04 12.73
N ASP A 173 30.04 15.33 11.61
CA ASP A 173 30.79 15.67 10.40
C ASP A 173 30.01 16.59 9.45
N SER A 174 28.93 17.22 9.95
CA SER A 174 28.06 18.13 9.18
C SER A 174 27.22 17.45 8.09
N SER A 175 27.20 16.12 8.05
CA SER A 175 26.19 15.39 7.27
C SER A 175 24.86 15.37 7.99
N LYS A 176 23.82 15.15 7.18
CA LYS A 176 22.50 14.77 7.63
C LYS A 176 22.22 13.35 7.22
N GLU A 177 21.47 12.64 8.04
CA GLU A 177 21.19 11.22 7.86
C GLU A 177 19.72 10.91 8.10
N LEU A 178 19.15 10.07 7.25
CA LEU A 178 17.82 9.47 7.37
C LEU A 178 17.98 7.96 7.35
N ILE A 179 17.30 7.27 8.25
CA ILE A 179 17.32 5.80 8.36
C ILE A 179 15.89 5.28 8.31
N TYR A 180 15.70 4.19 7.58
CA TYR A 180 14.46 3.41 7.56
C TYR A 180 14.78 1.92 7.66
N GLU A 181 14.06 1.19 8.50
CA GLU A 181 14.29 -0.24 8.76
C GLU A 181 12.96 -0.98 8.78
N GLU A 182 12.87 -2.09 8.05
CA GLU A 182 11.66 -2.93 7.97
C GLU A 182 12.07 -4.37 7.63
N ASN A 183 11.57 -5.36 8.36
CA ASN A 183 11.65 -6.79 8.00
C ASN A 183 13.04 -7.30 7.59
N GLY A 184 14.10 -6.88 8.29
CA GLY A 184 15.49 -7.28 8.01
C GLY A 184 16.19 -6.45 6.91
N TRP A 185 15.51 -5.44 6.39
CA TRP A 185 16.06 -4.45 5.47
C TRP A 185 16.36 -3.15 6.18
N LYS A 186 17.40 -2.46 5.69
CA LYS A 186 17.82 -1.16 6.20
C LYS A 186 18.16 -0.26 5.03
N TYR A 187 17.66 0.96 5.07
CA TYR A 187 17.98 2.05 4.18
C TYR A 187 18.68 3.14 4.99
N ARG A 188 19.68 3.77 4.38
CA ARG A 188 20.31 4.98 4.89
C ARG A 188 20.51 5.95 3.74
N ASP A 189 19.98 7.16 3.89
CA ASP A 189 20.34 8.32 3.09
C ASP A 189 21.24 9.23 3.91
N ARG A 190 22.41 9.57 3.36
CA ARG A 190 23.35 10.47 4.00
C ARG A 190 23.81 11.53 3.03
N TYR A 191 23.66 12.80 3.40
CA TYR A 191 23.98 13.91 2.52
C TYR A 191 24.65 15.09 3.22
N PHE A 192 25.32 15.91 2.43
CA PHE A 192 26.09 17.07 2.85
C PHE A 192 25.68 18.32 2.08
N GLY A 193 25.61 19.44 2.79
CA GLY A 193 25.28 20.73 2.21
C GLY A 193 23.79 20.96 2.03
N PHE A 194 23.45 22.18 1.67
CA PHE A 194 22.08 22.60 1.36
C PHE A 194 21.94 22.93 -0.12
N ASN A 195 22.84 23.76 -0.67
CA ASN A 195 22.96 24.03 -2.09
C ASN A 195 24.36 24.58 -2.42
N THR A 196 25.19 23.93 -3.25
CA THR A 196 25.00 22.58 -3.80
C THR A 196 25.05 21.51 -2.71
N PHE A 197 24.60 20.30 -3.00
CA PHE A 197 24.65 19.18 -2.07
C PHE A 197 25.02 17.88 -2.76
N ILE A 198 25.57 16.94 -1.99
CA ILE A 198 25.93 15.60 -2.43
C ILE A 198 25.43 14.61 -1.39
N GLY A 199 25.02 13.42 -1.82
CA GLY A 199 24.64 12.37 -0.90
C GLY A 199 24.73 10.98 -1.50
N GLU A 200 24.53 10.01 -0.62
CA GLU A 200 24.51 8.60 -0.91
C GLU A 200 23.29 7.95 -0.27
N GLU A 201 22.71 6.98 -0.96
CA GLU A 201 21.74 6.05 -0.41
C GLU A 201 22.35 4.65 -0.42
N ILE A 202 22.20 3.91 0.67
CA ILE A 202 22.72 2.56 0.81
C ILE A 202 21.63 1.66 1.38
N ILE A 203 21.54 0.43 0.85
CA ILE A 203 20.62 -0.60 1.34
C ILE A 203 21.38 -1.82 1.84
N TRP A 204 20.94 -2.31 3.00
CA TRP A 204 21.31 -3.61 3.55
C TRP A 204 20.09 -4.52 3.63
N LYS A 205 20.32 -5.81 3.40
CA LYS A 205 19.37 -6.90 3.65
C LYS A 205 20.08 -7.95 4.50
N ASN A 206 19.54 -8.28 5.68
CA ASN A 206 20.17 -9.20 6.63
C ASN A 206 21.64 -8.85 6.91
N GLU A 207 21.91 -7.57 7.18
CA GLU A 207 23.25 -6.99 7.44
C GLU A 207 24.23 -6.99 6.23
N GLU A 208 23.84 -7.53 5.08
CA GLU A 208 24.63 -7.45 3.86
C GLU A 208 24.24 -6.23 3.03
N MET A 209 25.23 -5.42 2.66
CA MET A 209 25.04 -4.30 1.74
C MET A 209 24.83 -4.84 0.32
N ILE A 210 23.70 -4.49 -0.30
CA ILE A 210 23.28 -5.07 -1.58
C ILE A 210 23.08 -4.04 -2.68
N TRP A 211 22.97 -2.75 -2.34
CA TRP A 211 22.65 -1.70 -3.31
C TRP A 211 23.11 -0.33 -2.82
N GLY A 212 23.47 0.54 -3.76
CA GLY A 212 23.79 1.93 -3.45
C GLY A 212 23.56 2.88 -4.61
N MET A 213 23.34 4.15 -4.27
CA MET A 213 23.18 5.27 -5.20
C MET A 213 23.95 6.49 -4.69
N ASN A 214 24.62 7.20 -5.58
CA ASN A 214 25.18 8.52 -5.32
C ASN A 214 24.37 9.58 -6.06
N TYR A 215 24.29 10.77 -5.51
CA TYR A 215 23.62 11.88 -6.15
C TYR A 215 24.27 13.23 -5.83
N TYR A 216 24.19 14.16 -6.78
CA TYR A 216 24.67 15.53 -6.66
C TYR A 216 23.62 16.49 -7.19
N GLY A 217 23.21 17.47 -6.38
CA GLY A 217 22.13 18.38 -6.70
C GLY A 217 22.47 19.86 -6.48
N GLN A 218 21.83 20.72 -7.25
CA GLN A 218 22.01 22.16 -7.19
C GLN A 218 20.76 22.94 -7.62
N ILE A 219 20.55 24.08 -6.99
CA ILE A 219 19.63 25.13 -7.43
C ILE A 219 20.39 26.01 -8.41
N LEU A 220 19.86 26.11 -9.63
CA LEU A 220 20.45 26.80 -10.77
C LEU A 220 20.05 28.27 -10.86
N SER A 221 18.97 28.66 -10.18
CA SER A 221 18.36 29.98 -10.34
C SER A 221 17.76 30.49 -9.03
N LYS A 222 17.80 31.81 -8.85
CA LYS A 222 17.14 32.51 -7.74
C LYS A 222 15.74 33.01 -8.09
N ALA A 223 15.19 32.57 -9.23
CA ALA A 223 13.86 32.99 -9.69
C ALA A 223 12.73 32.60 -8.72
N VAL A 224 12.96 31.59 -7.88
CA VAL A 224 12.04 31.10 -6.86
C VAL A 224 12.83 30.67 -5.62
N GLY A 225 12.22 30.71 -4.45
CA GLY A 225 12.89 30.40 -3.19
C GLY A 225 13.33 28.94 -3.09
N ALA A 226 14.47 28.67 -2.46
CA ALA A 226 14.97 27.31 -2.25
C ALA A 226 13.94 26.43 -1.50
N LYS A 227 13.23 27.02 -0.54
CA LYS A 227 12.17 26.33 0.21
C LYS A 227 11.07 25.81 -0.71
N GLU A 228 10.55 26.65 -1.59
CA GLU A 228 9.49 26.28 -2.55
C GLU A 228 9.97 25.19 -3.52
N ILE A 229 11.22 25.27 -3.98
CA ILE A 229 11.83 24.23 -4.82
C ILE A 229 11.85 22.89 -4.08
N TYR A 230 12.29 22.87 -2.82
CA TYR A 230 12.38 21.62 -2.06
C TYR A 230 11.03 21.09 -1.60
N GLU A 231 10.04 21.95 -1.36
CA GLU A 231 8.66 21.53 -1.08
C GLU A 231 8.06 20.84 -2.31
N PHE A 232 8.16 21.45 -3.50
CA PHE A 232 7.73 20.81 -4.74
C PHE A 232 8.54 19.55 -5.07
N LEU A 233 9.86 19.54 -4.78
CA LEU A 233 10.67 18.34 -4.92
C LEU A 233 10.12 17.18 -4.07
N LYS A 234 9.77 17.43 -2.81
CA LYS A 234 9.20 16.40 -1.94
C LYS A 234 7.89 15.84 -2.48
N GLU A 235 7.01 16.70 -3.00
CA GLU A 235 5.76 16.28 -3.65
C GLU A 235 6.02 15.36 -4.84
N ALA A 236 7.04 15.66 -5.66
CA ALA A 236 7.45 14.79 -6.75
C ALA A 236 8.04 13.46 -6.24
N LEU A 237 8.89 13.50 -5.20
CA LEU A 237 9.53 12.29 -4.65
C LEU A 237 8.53 11.36 -3.95
N LEU A 238 7.40 11.86 -3.44
CA LEU A 238 6.31 11.04 -2.88
C LEU A 238 5.61 10.16 -3.94
N GLN A 239 5.76 10.49 -5.22
CA GLN A 239 5.17 9.75 -6.34
C GLN A 239 6.15 8.75 -6.99
N VAL A 240 7.20 8.35 -6.26
CA VAL A 240 8.10 7.27 -6.68
C VAL A 240 7.36 5.93 -6.77
N ASP A 241 7.68 5.12 -7.77
CA ASP A 241 7.06 3.81 -8.01
C ASP A 241 8.10 2.71 -8.24
N GLU A 242 7.66 1.46 -8.17
CA GLU A 242 8.52 0.26 -8.22
C GLU A 242 9.16 0.00 -9.59
N SER A 243 8.68 0.62 -10.67
CA SER A 243 9.25 0.41 -12.00
C SER A 243 10.61 1.09 -12.17
N MET A 244 10.82 2.22 -11.50
CA MET A 244 12.07 3.00 -11.49
C MET A 244 12.24 3.68 -10.11
N PRO A 245 12.59 2.92 -9.07
CA PRO A 245 12.46 3.33 -7.67
C PRO A 245 13.64 4.21 -7.20
N PHE A 246 14.03 5.20 -7.99
CA PHE A 246 15.23 6.03 -7.74
C PHE A 246 14.89 7.41 -7.20
N ARG A 247 13.98 8.12 -7.89
CA ARG A 247 13.53 9.50 -7.61
C ARG A 247 12.03 9.60 -7.91
N GLY A 248 11.51 10.79 -8.23
CA GLY A 248 10.09 11.00 -8.54
C GLY A 248 9.66 10.49 -9.93
N PRO A 249 8.39 10.74 -10.32
CA PRO A 249 7.80 10.24 -11.56
C PRO A 249 8.46 10.87 -12.78
N LYS A 250 8.27 10.28 -13.96
CA LYS A 250 8.86 10.79 -15.21
C LYS A 250 8.53 12.29 -15.44
N ILE A 251 7.28 12.67 -15.17
CA ILE A 251 6.78 14.04 -15.29
C ILE A 251 5.75 14.29 -14.19
N LEU A 252 5.83 15.46 -13.55
CA LEU A 252 4.76 16.02 -12.71
C LEU A 252 4.66 17.52 -13.03
N ASN A 253 3.45 18.06 -13.16
CA ASN A 253 3.23 19.48 -13.43
C ASN A 253 2.24 20.03 -12.39
N GLU A 254 2.60 21.12 -11.72
CA GLU A 254 1.76 21.79 -10.74
C GLU A 254 1.90 23.30 -10.89
N GLU A 255 0.82 23.98 -11.25
CA GLU A 255 0.79 25.43 -11.49
C GLU A 255 1.98 25.98 -12.30
N ASN A 256 2.95 26.60 -11.61
CA ASN A 256 4.14 27.22 -12.19
C ASN A 256 5.34 26.26 -12.25
N PHE A 257 5.26 25.11 -11.59
CA PHE A 257 6.34 24.14 -11.49
C PHE A 257 6.14 22.93 -12.43
N SER A 258 7.26 22.39 -12.90
CA SER A 258 7.28 21.11 -13.60
C SER A 258 8.49 20.31 -13.17
N TYR A 259 8.27 19.10 -12.67
CA TYR A 259 9.30 18.12 -12.40
C TYR A 259 9.49 17.22 -13.62
N ARG A 260 10.73 16.89 -13.93
CA ARG A 260 11.07 15.89 -14.95
C ARG A 260 12.17 14.99 -14.43
N ASN A 261 11.96 13.69 -14.55
CA ASN A 261 12.95 12.69 -14.26
C ASN A 261 13.24 11.87 -15.52
N SER A 262 14.51 11.73 -15.87
CA SER A 262 14.96 10.90 -16.97
C SER A 262 16.05 9.98 -16.46
N ASN A 263 15.85 8.68 -16.60
CA ASN A 263 16.81 7.66 -16.22
C ASN A 263 16.97 6.61 -17.31
N SER A 264 18.06 5.85 -17.20
CA SER A 264 18.40 4.73 -18.07
C SER A 264 19.01 3.63 -17.22
N GLY A 265 18.82 2.38 -17.65
CA GLY A 265 19.26 1.20 -16.93
C GLY A 265 18.13 0.53 -16.15
N SER A 266 18.53 -0.26 -15.15
CA SER A 266 17.64 -1.00 -14.24
C SER A 266 18.17 -0.90 -12.82
N VAL A 267 17.49 -1.49 -11.82
CA VAL A 267 17.94 -1.39 -10.41
C VAL A 267 19.35 -1.95 -10.18
N GLU A 268 19.81 -2.82 -11.07
CA GLU A 268 21.14 -3.41 -11.11
C GLU A 268 22.25 -2.44 -11.47
N ASP A 269 21.99 -1.50 -12.38
CA ASP A 269 22.93 -0.50 -12.92
C ASP A 269 22.13 0.60 -13.62
N PHE A 270 22.15 1.82 -13.06
CA PHE A 270 21.37 2.94 -13.55
C PHE A 270 22.08 4.28 -13.41
N HIS A 271 21.62 5.22 -14.21
CA HIS A 271 21.92 6.63 -14.04
C HIS A 271 20.71 7.47 -14.45
N GLY A 272 20.61 8.68 -13.91
CA GLY A 272 19.52 9.57 -14.22
C GLY A 272 19.78 11.02 -13.85
N VAL A 273 18.86 11.86 -14.30
CA VAL A 273 18.82 13.29 -14.05
C VAL A 273 17.39 13.67 -13.73
N GLU A 274 17.20 14.30 -12.58
CA GLU A 274 15.98 15.01 -12.28
C GLU A 274 16.18 16.53 -12.43
N MET A 275 15.09 17.22 -12.73
CA MET A 275 15.07 18.66 -12.81
C MET A 275 13.71 19.22 -12.44
N ILE A 276 13.74 20.43 -11.89
CA ILE A 276 12.54 21.24 -11.69
C ILE A 276 12.66 22.47 -12.57
N LEU A 277 11.56 22.78 -13.26
CA LEU A 277 11.35 23.99 -14.02
C LEU A 277 10.34 24.86 -13.28
N TYR A 278 10.59 26.17 -13.22
CA TYR A 278 9.63 27.17 -12.80
C TYR A 278 9.33 28.06 -14.00
N GLN A 279 8.06 28.11 -14.42
CA GLN A 279 7.58 28.83 -15.61
C GLN A 279 8.41 28.47 -16.86
N GLY A 280 8.70 27.18 -17.03
CA GLY A 280 9.48 26.66 -18.15
C GLY A 280 10.99 26.91 -18.09
N LYS A 281 11.52 27.57 -17.05
CA LYS A 281 12.96 27.76 -16.85
C LYS A 281 13.48 26.77 -15.82
N ARG A 282 14.59 26.09 -16.12
CA ARG A 282 15.22 25.14 -15.18
C ARG A 282 15.74 25.90 -13.95
N VAL A 283 15.28 25.51 -12.77
CA VAL A 283 15.66 26.13 -11.48
C VAL A 283 16.40 25.18 -10.56
N TYR A 284 16.31 23.87 -10.80
CA TYR A 284 16.99 22.84 -10.02
C TYR A 284 17.38 21.67 -10.92
N GLU A 285 18.49 21.03 -10.59
CA GLU A 285 18.88 19.74 -11.15
C GLU A 285 19.56 18.86 -10.11
N LEU A 286 19.42 17.55 -10.31
CA LEU A 286 20.21 16.56 -9.61
C LEU A 286 20.56 15.42 -10.56
N GLN A 287 21.81 14.98 -10.50
CA GLN A 287 22.30 13.79 -11.21
C GLN A 287 22.45 12.67 -10.20
N TYR A 288 22.10 11.45 -10.60
CA TYR A 288 22.20 10.28 -9.76
C TYR A 288 22.63 9.06 -10.56
N HIS A 289 23.32 8.13 -9.89
CA HIS A 289 23.72 6.85 -10.47
C HIS A 289 23.98 5.82 -9.37
N GLY A 290 23.83 4.55 -9.68
CA GLY A 290 23.93 3.49 -8.70
C GLY A 290 23.65 2.12 -9.27
N GLY A 291 23.53 1.13 -8.38
CA GLY A 291 23.25 -0.23 -8.77
C GLY A 291 23.42 -1.22 -7.62
N ILE A 292 23.33 -2.51 -7.97
CA ILE A 292 23.58 -3.61 -7.03
C ILE A 292 25.08 -3.64 -6.69
N ILE A 293 25.37 -3.76 -5.40
CA ILE A 293 26.72 -3.95 -4.89
C ILE A 293 26.94 -5.46 -4.71
N LYS A 294 27.89 -6.01 -5.47
CA LYS A 294 28.31 -7.41 -5.37
C LYS A 294 29.60 -7.49 -4.56
N LYS A 295 29.71 -8.49 -3.68
CA LYS A 295 30.97 -8.84 -3.02
C LYS A 295 31.85 -9.71 -3.92
#